data_AF-A0AAW8K9L7-F1
#
_entry.id   AF-A0AAW8K9L7-F1
#
_cell.length_a   1.000
_cell.length_b   1.000
_cell.length_c   1.000
_cell.angle_alpha   90.00
_cell.angle_beta   90.00
_cell.angle_gamma   90.00
#
_symmetry.space_group_name_H-M   'P 1'
#
loop_
_entity.id
_entity.type
_entity.pdbx_description
1 polymer ?
#
loop_
_entity_poly.entity_id
_entity_poly.type
_entity_poly.pdbx_seq_one_letter_code
_entity_poly.pdbx_strand_id
1 'polypeptide(L)' 'LHKLWEGLGYYSRVDNLKKAAQMVMQDYDGCLPEGYDELLKLPGIGPYTAGAIASIAFGQRVGAVDGNVLRIL' A
#
# COMPACT_ATOMS: atom_id res chain seq x y z
N LEU A 1 -7.54 12.02 -10.82
CA LEU A 1 -6.50 11.60 -9.85
C LEU A 1 -5.23 12.45 -9.99
N HIS A 2 -4.58 12.56 -11.15
CA HIS A 2 -3.40 13.43 -11.28
C HIS A 2 -3.59 14.87 -10.81
N LYS A 3 -4.72 15.51 -11.12
CA LYS A 3 -4.99 16.87 -10.64
C LYS A 3 -5.08 16.98 -9.12
N LEU A 4 -5.55 15.92 -8.44
CA LEU A 4 -5.58 15.83 -6.97
C LEU A 4 -4.21 15.50 -6.37
N TRP A 5 -3.26 15.07 -7.20
CA TRP A 5 -1.90 14.68 -6.82
C TRP A 5 -0.85 15.70 -7.26
N GLU A 6 -1.30 16.82 -7.83
CA GLU A 6 -0.44 17.89 -8.33
C GLU A 6 0.37 18.48 -7.17
N GLY A 7 1.69 18.60 -7.37
CA GLY A 7 2.62 19.13 -6.35
C GLY A 7 3.23 18.09 -5.41
N LEU A 8 2.71 16.85 -5.34
CA LEU A 8 3.24 15.81 -4.44
C LEU A 8 4.45 15.04 -5.01
N GLY A 9 4.70 15.15 -6.31
CA GLY A 9 5.76 14.43 -7.00
C GLY A 9 5.57 12.90 -7.03
N TYR A 10 6.51 12.19 -7.67
CA TYR A 10 6.46 10.73 -7.86
C TYR A 10 5.08 10.24 -8.38
N TYR A 11 4.67 10.76 -9.54
CA TYR A 11 3.33 10.55 -10.09
C TYR A 11 3.00 9.09 -10.40
N SER A 12 3.99 8.22 -10.62
CA SER A 12 3.75 6.78 -10.74
C SER A 12 3.06 6.17 -9.51
N ARG A 13 3.17 6.80 -8.33
CA ARG A 13 2.44 6.39 -7.13
C ARG A 13 0.94 6.55 -7.27
N VAL A 14 0.46 7.65 -7.85
CA VAL A 14 -0.99 7.86 -8.02
C VAL A 14 -1.56 6.95 -9.10
N ASP A 15 -0.77 6.64 -10.13
CA ASP A 15 -1.14 5.66 -11.15
C ASP A 15 -1.30 4.27 -10.56
N ASN A 16 -0.32 3.84 -9.76
CA ASN A 16 -0.36 2.54 -9.09
C ASN A 16 -1.47 2.49 -8.03
N LEU A 17 -1.69 3.56 -7.26
CA LEU A 17 -2.80 3.65 -6.32
C LEU A 17 -4.15 3.45 -7.01
N LYS A 18 -4.36 4.11 -8.16
CA LYS A 18 -5.58 3.93 -8.95
C LYS A 18 -5.75 2.50 -9.42
N LYS A 19 -4.68 1.89 -9.97
CA LYS A 19 -4.69 0.51 -10.45
C LYS A 19 -4.97 -0.48 -9.32
N ALA A 20 -4.35 -0.30 -8.15
CA ALA A 20 -4.61 -1.12 -6.97
C ALA A 20 -6.06 -1.00 -6.50
N ALA A 21 -6.62 0.21 -6.42
CA ALA A 21 -8.02 0.39 -6.07
C ALA A 21 -8.98 -0.28 -7.07
N GLN A 22 -8.68 -0.20 -8.37
CA GLN A 22 -9.47 -0.87 -9.41
C GLN A 22 -9.39 -2.40 -9.28
N MET A 23 -8.18 -2.93 -9.03
CA MET A 23 -7.96 -4.37 -8.79
C MET A 23 -8.71 -4.86 -7.55
N VAL A 24 -8.69 -4.09 -6.44
CA VAL A 24 -9.45 -4.42 -5.23
C VAL A 24 -10.96 -4.52 -5.50
N MET A 25 -11.51 -3.60 -6.30
CA MET A 25 -12.92 -3.66 -6.68
C MET A 25 -13.25 -4.85 -7.58
N GLN A 26 -12.33 -5.29 -8.43
CA GLN A 26 -12.55 -6.35 -9.42
C GLN A 26 -12.30 -7.75 -8.87
N ASP A 27 -11.20 -7.92 -8.13
CA ASP A 27 -10.66 -9.24 -7.76
C ASP A 27 -10.90 -9.57 -6.28
N TYR A 28 -11.27 -8.57 -5.47
CA TYR A 28 -11.44 -8.71 -4.02
C TYR A 28 -12.80 -8.17 -3.52
N ASP A 29 -13.80 -8.07 -4.40
CA ASP A 29 -15.17 -7.61 -4.08
C ASP A 29 -15.22 -6.24 -3.36
N GLY A 30 -14.24 -5.37 -3.62
CA GLY A 30 -14.12 -4.06 -2.97
C GLY A 30 -13.57 -4.10 -1.55
N CYS A 31 -13.19 -5.27 -1.04
CA CYS A 31 -12.54 -5.44 0.24
C CYS A 31 -11.02 -5.54 0.05
N LEU A 32 -10.26 -4.67 0.72
CA LEU A 32 -8.81 -4.76 0.69
C LEU A 32 -8.36 -6.08 1.36
N PRO A 33 -7.45 -6.87 0.76
CA PRO A 33 -6.99 -8.10 1.39
C PRO A 33 -6.23 -7.79 2.69
N GLU A 34 -6.47 -8.59 3.72
CA GLU A 34 -5.85 -8.37 5.04
C GLU A 34 -4.42 -8.93 5.13
N GLY A 35 -4.14 -9.96 4.31
CA GLY A 35 -2.87 -10.69 4.33
C GLY A 35 -1.73 -9.89 3.72
N TYR A 36 -0.59 -9.86 4.41
CA TYR A 36 0.64 -9.22 3.95
C TYR A 36 1.04 -9.64 2.51
N ASP A 37 1.03 -10.94 2.24
CA ASP A 37 1.43 -11.48 0.92
C ASP A 37 0.45 -11.12 -0.19
N GLU A 38 -0.84 -11.00 0.12
CA GLU A 38 -1.85 -10.55 -0.85
C GLU A 38 -1.73 -9.04 -1.11
N LEU A 39 -1.48 -8.25 -0.07
CA LEU A 39 -1.21 -6.81 -0.20
C LEU A 39 0.00 -6.54 -1.11
N LEU A 40 1.06 -7.36 -1.02
CA LEU A 40 2.23 -7.25 -1.89
C LEU A 40 1.96 -7.47 -3.38
N LYS A 41 0.86 -8.14 -3.73
CA LYS A 41 0.47 -8.34 -5.13
C LYS A 41 -0.15 -7.09 -5.75
N LEU A 42 -0.62 -6.15 -4.93
CA LEU A 42 -1.26 -4.94 -5.41
C LEU A 42 -0.23 -3.95 -6.02
N PRO A 43 -0.53 -3.31 -7.16
CA PRO A 43 0.37 -2.36 -7.80
C PRO A 43 0.81 -1.23 -6.86
N GLY A 44 2.13 -1.01 -6.77
CA GLY A 44 2.71 0.07 -5.95
C GLY A 44 2.70 -0.19 -4.44
N ILE A 45 2.27 -1.37 -3.99
CA ILE A 45 2.41 -1.79 -2.59
C ILE A 45 3.69 -2.62 -2.45
N GLY A 46 4.70 -2.02 -1.81
CA GLY A 46 5.94 -2.69 -1.44
C GLY A 46 5.95 -3.19 0.02
N PRO A 47 7.04 -3.83 0.46
CA PRO A 47 7.15 -4.45 1.79
C PRO A 47 6.79 -3.54 2.97
N TYR A 48 7.23 -2.28 2.93
CA TYR A 48 6.88 -1.30 3.96
C TYR A 48 5.37 -1.03 3.98
N THR A 49 4.78 -0.72 2.82
CA THR A 49 3.35 -0.36 2.72
C THR A 49 2.45 -1.55 3.06
N ALA A 50 2.80 -2.76 2.60
CA ALA A 50 2.09 -3.98 2.96
C ALA A 50 2.14 -4.22 4.48
N GLY A 51 3.32 -4.07 5.09
CA GLY A 51 3.51 -4.21 6.54
C GLY A 51 2.73 -3.16 7.32
N ALA A 52 2.75 -1.91 6.86
CA ALA A 52 2.00 -0.81 7.47
C ALA A 52 0.49 -1.06 7.40
N ILE A 53 -0.06 -1.44 6.24
CA ILE A 53 -1.50 -1.73 6.10
C ILE A 53 -1.90 -2.93 6.96
N ALA A 54 -1.20 -4.06 6.83
CA ALA A 54 -1.52 -5.29 7.56
C ALA A 54 -1.46 -5.10 9.08
N SER A 55 -0.47 -4.36 9.58
CA SER A 55 -0.36 -4.10 11.02
C SER A 55 -1.36 -3.05 11.52
N ILE A 56 -1.50 -1.91 10.84
CA ILE A 56 -2.30 -0.78 11.33
C ILE A 56 -3.79 -1.02 11.12
N ALA A 57 -4.19 -1.50 9.93
CA ALA A 57 -5.61 -1.66 9.58
C ALA A 57 -6.17 -3.01 10.05
N PHE A 58 -5.35 -4.07 10.03
CA PHE A 58 -5.80 -5.45 10.28
C PHE A 58 -5.17 -6.08 11.53
N GLY A 59 -4.33 -5.35 12.28
CA GLY A 59 -3.76 -5.83 13.54
C GLY A 59 -2.76 -6.99 13.41
N GLN A 60 -2.25 -7.26 12.20
CA GLN A 60 -1.30 -8.35 11.99
C GLN A 60 0.07 -8.02 12.61
N ARG A 61 0.74 -9.05 13.15
CA ARG A 61 2.09 -8.93 13.74
C ARG A 61 3.18 -8.96 12.67
N VAL A 62 3.16 -7.96 11.78
CA VAL A 62 4.14 -7.78 10.71
C VAL A 62 4.86 -6.44 10.85
N GLY A 63 6.15 -6.40 10.51
CA GLY A 63 6.96 -5.19 10.63
C GLY A 63 6.73 -4.19 9.50
N ALA A 64 6.55 -2.91 9.83
CA ALA A 64 6.53 -1.80 8.89
C ALA A 64 7.84 -1.00 9.00
N VAL A 65 8.88 -1.47 8.30
CA VAL A 65 10.23 -0.87 8.42
C VAL A 65 10.44 0.18 7.33
N ASP A 66 10.62 1.44 7.74
CA ASP A 66 10.99 2.56 6.88
C ASP A 66 12.39 3.11 7.24
N GLY A 67 12.79 4.19 6.57
CA GLY A 67 14.07 4.86 6.87
C GLY A 67 14.16 5.43 8.29
N ASN A 68 13.04 5.74 8.94
CA ASN A 68 13.05 6.22 10.33
C ASN A 68 13.29 5.06 11.29
N VAL A 69 12.63 3.92 11.08
CA VAL A 69 12.86 2.69 11.87
C VAL A 69 14.30 2.23 11.71
N LEU A 70 14.83 2.17 10.48
CA LEU A 70 16.23 1.78 10.23
C LEU A 70 17.25 2.72 10.88
N ARG A 71 16.92 4.00 11.07
CA ARG A 71 17.80 4.97 11.74
C ARG A 71 17.87 4.75 13.26
N ILE A 72 16.84 4.15 13.85
CA ILE A 72 16.72 3.98 15.30
C ILE A 72 17.30 2.63 15.75
N LEU A 73 17.19 1.59 14.91
CA LEU A 73 17.79 0.28 15.13
C LEU A 73 19.32 0.33 15.12
#